data_AF-A0A9Q9AVJ8-F1
#
_entry.id   AF-A0A9Q9AVJ8-F1
#
_cell.length_a   1.000
_cell.length_b   1.000
_cell.length_c   1.000
_cell.angle_alpha   90.00
_cell.angle_beta   90.00
_cell.angle_gamma   90.00
#
_symmetry.space_group_name_H-M   'P 1'
#
loop_
_entity.id
_entity.type
_entity.pdbx_description
1 polymer ?
#
loop_
_entity_poly.entity_id
_entity_poly.type
_entity_poly.pdbx_seq_one_letter_code
_entity_poly.pdbx_strand_id
1 'polypeptide(L)'
;MPETSAFFDALPDSTSLTALFLSVIVLWSTVTAFYSFYDAYYRPLSHYPGPRSRALSTIPKIWSDFWGRDCLDVPALHARYGPVVRTAPHELSYSNGKPEWREIY
;
A
#
# COMPACT_ATOMS: atom_id res chain seq x y z
N MET A 1 -4.47 -44.47 32.87
CA MET A 1 -3.72 -43.42 32.15
C MET A 1 -4.59 -42.16 32.10
N PRO A 2 -4.58 -41.31 33.14
CA PRO A 2 -5.40 -40.11 33.25
C PRO A 2 -4.76 -38.83 32.64
N GLU A 3 -3.52 -38.92 32.15
CA GLU A 3 -2.74 -37.76 31.71
C GLU A 3 -3.25 -37.11 30.40
N THR A 4 -4.05 -37.81 29.60
CA THR A 4 -4.41 -37.36 28.24
C THR A 4 -5.65 -36.48 28.18
N SER A 5 -6.60 -36.57 29.11
CA SER A 5 -7.82 -35.75 29.08
C SER A 5 -7.57 -34.30 29.53
N ALA A 6 -6.68 -34.10 30.49
CA ALA A 6 -6.27 -32.76 30.95
C ALA A 6 -5.62 -31.91 29.85
N PHE A 7 -5.01 -32.56 28.84
CA PHE A 7 -4.44 -31.88 27.69
C PHE A 7 -5.52 -31.31 26.76
N PHE A 8 -6.65 -32.00 26.57
CA PHE A 8 -7.75 -31.52 25.74
C PHE A 8 -8.58 -30.43 26.43
N ASP A 9 -8.70 -30.48 27.76
CA ASP A 9 -9.40 -29.45 28.56
C ASP A 9 -8.60 -28.13 28.66
N ALA A 10 -7.28 -28.19 28.42
CA ALA A 10 -6.40 -27.02 28.39
C ALA A 10 -6.35 -26.34 27.01
N LEU A 11 -6.99 -26.90 25.98
CA LEU A 11 -7.04 -26.27 24.67
C LEU A 11 -8.00 -25.08 24.70
N PRO A 12 -7.58 -23.92 24.18
CA PRO A 12 -8.46 -22.75 24.08
C PRO A 12 -9.68 -23.09 23.22
N ASP A 13 -10.88 -22.75 23.73
CA ASP A 13 -12.14 -22.94 23.02
C ASP A 13 -12.09 -22.34 21.61
N SER A 14 -12.74 -22.96 20.63
CA SER A 14 -12.74 -22.52 19.23
C SER A 14 -13.23 -21.06 19.05
N THR A 15 -14.06 -20.58 19.96
CA THR A 15 -14.52 -19.18 20.05
C THR A 15 -13.39 -18.22 20.43
N SER A 16 -12.48 -18.63 21.34
CA SER A 16 -11.33 -17.83 21.75
C SER A 16 -10.27 -17.75 20.64
N LEU A 17 -10.06 -18.85 19.90
CA LEU A 17 -9.16 -18.87 18.74
C LEU A 17 -9.68 -17.97 17.62
N THR A 18 -10.96 -18.07 17.27
CA THR A 18 -11.57 -17.21 16.23
C THR A 18 -11.55 -15.74 16.60
N ALA A 19 -11.81 -15.38 17.86
CA ALA A 19 -11.69 -14.00 18.34
C ALA A 19 -10.25 -13.47 18.23
N LEU A 20 -9.23 -14.30 18.51
CA LEU A 20 -7.83 -13.94 18.37
C LEU A 20 -7.45 -13.71 16.90
N PHE A 21 -7.89 -14.57 15.98
CA PHE A 21 -7.67 -14.36 14.55
C PHE A 21 -8.29 -13.06 14.04
N LEU A 22 -9.54 -12.77 14.45
CA LEU A 22 -10.21 -11.52 14.06
C LEU A 22 -9.50 -10.29 14.63
N SER A 23 -9.05 -10.32 15.88
CA SER A 23 -8.34 -9.19 16.49
C SER A 23 -7.00 -8.92 15.80
N VAL A 24 -6.27 -9.96 15.38
CA VAL A 24 -5.04 -9.82 14.59
C VAL A 24 -5.32 -9.18 13.23
N ILE A 25 -6.37 -9.61 12.53
CA ILE A 25 -6.76 -9.03 11.24
C ILE A 25 -7.12 -7.54 11.40
N VAL A 26 -7.92 -7.20 12.42
CA VAL A 26 -8.30 -5.82 12.70
C VAL A 26 -7.08 -4.97 13.03
N LEU A 27 -6.17 -5.46 13.87
CA LEU A 27 -4.93 -4.76 14.22
C LEU A 27 -4.07 -4.52 12.98
N TRP A 28 -3.85 -5.56 12.17
CA TRP A 28 -3.05 -5.47 10.94
C TRP A 28 -3.65 -4.46 9.94
N SER A 29 -4.97 -4.50 9.74
CA SER A 29 -5.67 -3.53 8.88
C SER A 29 -5.57 -2.09 9.38
N THR A 30 -5.61 -1.89 10.70
CA THR A 30 -5.50 -0.56 11.32
C THR A 30 -4.10 0.02 11.15
N VAL A 31 -3.07 -0.80 11.39
CA VAL A 31 -1.67 -0.39 11.24
C VAL A 31 -1.36 -0.05 9.79
N THR A 32 -1.78 -0.88 8.83
CA THR A 32 -1.55 -0.64 7.40
C THR A 32 -2.29 0.59 6.89
N ALA A 33 -3.54 0.82 7.32
CA ALA A 33 -4.28 2.02 7.00
C ALA A 33 -3.57 3.26 7.56
N PHE A 34 -3.21 3.26 8.84
CA PHE A 34 -2.52 4.39 9.48
C PHE A 34 -1.21 4.74 8.78
N TYR A 35 -0.40 3.73 8.45
CA TYR A 35 0.86 3.93 7.75
C TYR A 35 0.65 4.50 6.34
N SER A 36 -0.36 4.00 5.62
CA SER A 36 -0.70 4.48 4.27
C SER A 36 -1.17 5.95 4.29
N PHE A 37 -1.97 6.33 5.28
CA PHE A 37 -2.35 7.73 5.50
C PHE A 37 -1.14 8.59 5.88
N TYR A 38 -0.28 8.12 6.78
CA TYR A 38 0.91 8.86 7.17
C TYR A 38 1.84 9.12 5.98
N ASP A 39 2.08 8.08 5.17
CA ASP A 39 2.92 8.17 3.97
C ASP A 39 2.33 9.06 2.88
N ALA A 40 1.00 9.07 2.72
CA ALA A 40 0.36 9.89 1.69
C ALA A 40 0.49 11.39 1.95
N TYR A 41 0.42 11.81 3.23
CA TYR A 41 0.31 13.21 3.64
C TYR A 41 1.58 13.79 4.27
N TYR A 42 2.26 13.04 5.14
CA TYR A 42 3.35 13.59 5.97
C TYR A 42 4.76 13.30 5.44
N ARG A 43 4.91 12.43 4.43
CA ARG A 43 6.21 12.19 3.80
C ARG A 43 6.62 13.34 2.86
N PRO A 44 7.93 13.56 2.65
CA PRO A 44 8.44 14.55 1.70
C PRO A 44 7.92 14.34 0.27
N LEU A 45 7.55 13.11 -0.09
CA LEU A 45 6.96 12.78 -1.38
C LEU A 45 5.53 13.34 -1.58
N SER A 46 4.89 13.87 -0.53
CA SER A 46 3.55 14.48 -0.62
C SER A 46 3.52 15.82 -1.34
N HIS A 47 4.68 16.49 -1.47
CA HIS A 47 4.81 17.75 -2.22
C HIS A 47 4.66 17.55 -3.73
N TYR A 48 4.86 16.33 -4.24
CA TYR A 48 4.78 16.06 -5.66
C TYR A 48 3.31 15.93 -6.12
N PRO A 49 2.96 16.54 -7.27
CA PRO A 49 1.60 16.53 -7.78
C PRO A 49 1.20 15.13 -8.26
N GLY A 50 -0.06 14.75 -8.04
CA GLY A 50 -0.60 13.47 -8.51
C GLY A 50 -2.01 13.17 -8.00
N PRO A 51 -2.65 12.10 -8.50
CA PRO A 51 -3.98 11.69 -8.06
C PRO A 51 -3.97 11.29 -6.59
N ARG A 52 -4.95 11.77 -5.81
CA ARG A 52 -5.10 11.39 -4.40
C ARG A 52 -5.26 9.89 -4.20
N SER A 53 -5.89 9.19 -5.14
CA SER A 53 -6.04 7.72 -5.09
C SER A 53 -4.69 7.00 -5.17
N ARG A 54 -3.79 7.44 -6.07
CA ARG A 54 -2.43 6.90 -6.23
C ARG A 54 -1.48 7.37 -5.13
N ALA A 55 -1.78 8.50 -4.50
CA ALA A 55 -1.09 8.98 -3.30
C ALA A 55 -1.40 8.13 -2.06
N LEU A 56 -2.65 7.70 -1.91
CA LEU A 56 -3.15 6.95 -0.76
C LEU A 56 -2.84 5.45 -0.84
N SER A 57 -2.82 4.88 -2.04
CA SER A 57 -2.64 3.44 -2.23
C SER A 57 -1.99 3.11 -3.56
N THR A 58 -1.24 2.00 -3.59
CA THR A 58 -0.69 1.39 -4.80
C THR A 58 -1.75 0.65 -5.62
N ILE A 59 -2.94 0.39 -5.07
CA ILE A 59 -4.02 -0.38 -5.73
C ILE A 59 -4.38 0.18 -7.12
N PRO A 60 -4.55 1.50 -7.35
CA PRO A 60 -4.90 2.01 -8.68
C PRO A 60 -3.77 1.84 -9.71
N LYS A 61 -2.52 1.73 -9.26
CA LYS A 61 -1.38 1.41 -10.13
C LYS A 61 -1.43 -0.08 -10.49
N ILE A 62 -1.56 -0.96 -9.50
CA ILE A 62 -1.68 -2.41 -9.73
C ILE A 62 -2.84 -2.73 -10.67
N TRP A 63 -3.97 -2.03 -10.53
CA TRP A 63 -5.09 -2.18 -11.44
C TRP A 63 -4.71 -1.79 -12.87
N SER A 64 -4.06 -0.64 -13.06
CA SER A 64 -3.57 -0.19 -14.36
C SER A 64 -2.60 -1.19 -14.98
N ASP A 65 -1.65 -1.71 -14.18
CA ASP A 65 -0.67 -2.71 -14.59
C ASP A 65 -1.33 -4.04 -14.98
N PHE A 66 -2.29 -4.51 -14.17
CA PHE A 66 -3.01 -5.75 -14.40
C PHE A 66 -3.79 -5.74 -15.72
N TRP A 67 -4.38 -4.59 -16.07
CA TRP A 67 -5.06 -4.40 -17.34
C TRP A 67 -4.13 -3.97 -18.50
N GLY A 68 -2.82 -3.83 -18.24
CA GLY A 68 -1.85 -3.36 -19.23
C GLY A 68 -2.08 -1.92 -19.70
N ARG A 69 -2.79 -1.12 -18.90
CA ARG A 69 -3.16 0.27 -19.22
C ARG A 69 -2.14 1.30 -18.74
N ASP A 70 -1.08 0.87 -18.07
CA ASP A 70 -0.09 1.77 -17.49
C ASP A 70 0.59 2.67 -18.53
N CYS A 71 0.82 2.12 -19.73
CA CYS A 71 1.32 2.86 -20.88
C CYS A 71 0.40 3.99 -21.37
N LEU A 72 -0.88 3.99 -21.02
CA LEU A 72 -1.85 5.06 -21.33
C LEU A 72 -2.06 5.97 -20.13
N ASP A 73 -2.16 5.38 -18.95
CA ASP A 73 -2.48 6.07 -17.70
C ASP A 73 -1.34 6.98 -17.25
N VAL A 74 -0.08 6.52 -17.32
CA VAL A 74 1.09 7.29 -16.87
C VAL A 74 1.32 8.54 -17.75
N PRO A 75 1.30 8.46 -19.09
CA PRO A 75 1.36 9.66 -19.94
C PRO A 75 0.19 10.61 -19.70
N ALA A 76 -1.02 10.10 -19.47
CA ALA A 76 -2.18 10.93 -19.14
C ALA A 76 -2.01 11.67 -17.80
N LEU A 77 -1.36 11.03 -16.82
CA LEU A 77 -0.98 11.71 -15.57
C LEU A 77 0.04 12.81 -15.82
N HIS A 78 1.09 12.55 -16.59
CA HIS A 78 2.10 13.56 -16.92
C HIS A 78 1.51 14.75 -17.68
N ALA A 79 0.57 14.49 -18.60
CA ALA A 79 -0.15 15.54 -19.31
C ALA A 79 -0.99 16.44 -18.37
N ARG A 80 -1.47 15.90 -17.24
CA ARG A 80 -2.34 16.62 -16.30
C ARG A 80 -1.61 17.29 -15.14
N TYR A 81 -0.62 16.61 -14.57
CA TYR A 81 0.08 17.02 -13.34
C TYR A 81 1.50 17.54 -13.60
N GLY A 82 2.04 17.35 -14.81
CA GLY A 82 3.32 17.88 -15.24
C GLY A 82 4.41 16.82 -15.40
N PRO A 83 5.68 17.26 -15.52
CA PRO A 83 6.79 16.37 -15.85
C PRO A 83 7.13 15.37 -14.72
N VAL A 84 6.83 15.69 -13.48
CA VAL A 84 7.04 14.80 -12.31
C VAL A 84 5.71 14.52 -11.67
N VAL A 85 5.30 13.25 -11.62
CA VAL A 85 4.00 12.85 -11.07
C VAL A 85 4.15 11.67 -10.12
N ARG A 86 3.34 11.67 -9.07
CA ARG A 86 3.25 10.53 -8.14
C ARG A 86 2.36 9.42 -8.72
N THR A 87 2.96 8.26 -9.01
CA THR A 87 2.27 7.07 -9.55
C THR A 87 1.86 6.08 -8.46
N ALA A 88 2.58 6.05 -7.33
CA ALA A 88 2.23 5.28 -6.13
C ALA A 88 2.69 6.03 -4.86
N PRO A 89 2.31 5.61 -3.64
CA PRO A 89 2.67 6.32 -2.41
C PRO A 89 4.19 6.48 -2.22
N HIS A 90 4.97 5.52 -2.71
CA HIS A 90 6.43 5.48 -2.64
C HIS A 90 7.11 5.53 -4.02
N GLU A 91 6.39 5.97 -5.06
CA GLU A 91 6.89 5.94 -6.44
C GLU A 91 6.58 7.25 -7.18
N LEU A 92 7.59 7.78 -7.86
CA LEU A 92 7.49 8.95 -8.72
C LEU A 92 7.86 8.54 -10.14
N SER A 93 7.10 9.06 -11.10
CA SER A 93 7.43 8.96 -12.52
C SER A 93 7.92 10.32 -13.02
N TYR A 94 8.93 10.27 -13.88
CA TYR A 94 9.62 11.42 -14.46
C TYR A 94 9.52 11.32 -15.98
N SER A 95 8.96 12.36 -16.61
CA SER A 95 8.85 12.48 -18.08
C SER A 95 9.63 13.69 -18.63
N ASN A 96 10.41 14.32 -17.76
CA ASN A 96 11.26 15.46 -18.03
C ASN A 96 12.41 14.95 -18.91
N GLY A 97 12.59 15.48 -20.13
CA GLY A 97 13.73 15.14 -20.99
C GLY A 97 15.11 15.58 -20.45
N LYS A 98 15.21 15.86 -19.15
CA LYS A 98 16.46 16.13 -18.44
C LYS A 98 17.08 14.80 -17.97
N PRO A 99 18.41 14.67 -17.98
CA PRO A 99 19.09 13.45 -17.54
C PRO A 99 19.10 13.36 -16.01
N GLU A 100 17.94 13.06 -15.41
CA GLU A 100 17.81 12.86 -13.95
C GLU A 100 18.44 11.53 -13.49
N TRP A 101 18.66 10.60 -14.43
CA TRP A 101 19.33 9.33 -14.16
C TRP A 101 20.75 9.49 -13.60
N ARG A 102 21.46 10.60 -13.86
CA ARG A 102 22.80 10.87 -13.30
C ARG A 102 22.79 11.29 -11.82
N GLU A 103 21.64 11.72 -11.31
CA GLU A 103 21.46 12.07 -9.89
C GLU A 103 20.91 10.89 -9.09
N ILE A 104 20.32 9.90 -9.76
CA ILE A 104 19.69 8.72 -9.16
C ILE A 104 20.65 7.51 -9.09
N TYR A 105 21.61 7.40 -10.02
CA TYR A 105 22.61 6.34 -10.12
C TYR A 105 24.04 6.88 -10.03
#